data_AF-A0AA97B6X4-F1
#
_entry.id   AF-A0AA97B6X4-F1
#
_cell.length_a   1.000
_cell.length_b   1.000
_cell.length_c   1.000
_cell.angle_alpha   90.00
_cell.angle_beta   90.00
_cell.angle_gamma   90.00
#
_symmetry.space_group_name_H-M   'P 1'
#
loop_
_entity.id
_entity.type
_entity.pdbx_description
1 polymer ?
#
loop_
_entity_poly.entity_id
_entity_poly.type
_entity_poly.pdbx_seq_one_letter_code
_entity_poly.pdbx_strand_id
1 'polypeptide(L)'
;MLADAWRKLAARWEDWDAHDRLMTLAVGRGELAMAGRLYRIRLARAPDDAVARRGRDEVVRRATLVVPSSVEPAGTPNVFRRLKTVAVGVGFIVVLVLAVLVFQHLRTLSAGY
;
A
#
# COMPACT_ATOMS: atom_id res chain seq x y z
N MET A 1 8.14 -9.15 -16.04
CA MET A 1 7.63 -8.72 -14.71
C MET A 1 8.68 -7.86 -14.00
N LEU A 2 8.34 -7.15 -12.92
CA LEU A 2 9.32 -6.34 -12.15
C LEU A 2 10.48 -7.18 -11.63
N ALA A 3 10.19 -8.42 -11.18
CA ALA A 3 11.21 -9.36 -10.72
C ALA A 3 12.27 -9.67 -11.79
N ASP A 4 11.87 -9.82 -13.06
CA ASP A 4 12.82 -10.08 -14.16
C ASP A 4 13.67 -8.85 -14.45
N ALA A 5 13.06 -7.66 -14.41
CA ALA A 5 13.76 -6.40 -14.61
C ALA A 5 14.79 -6.16 -13.49
N TRP A 6 14.45 -6.49 -12.24
CA TRP A 6 15.38 -6.46 -11.12
C TRP A 6 16.56 -7.41 -11.30
N ARG A 7 16.32 -8.64 -11.77
CA ARG A 7 17.41 -9.60 -12.07
C ARG A 7 18.31 -9.10 -13.20
N LYS A 8 17.72 -8.52 -14.26
CA LYS A 8 18.49 -7.92 -15.37
C LYS A 8 19.29 -6.69 -14.93
N LEU A 9 18.78 -5.91 -13.99
CA LEU A 9 19.49 -4.78 -13.39
C LEU A 9 20.69 -5.25 -12.57
N ALA A 10 20.55 -6.33 -11.80
CA ALA A 10 21.63 -6.87 -10.99
C ALA A 10 22.89 -7.24 -11.81
N ALA A 11 22.72 -7.62 -13.08
CA ALA A 11 23.84 -7.90 -14.00
C ALA A 11 24.61 -6.65 -14.46
N ARG A 12 24.04 -5.45 -14.29
CA ARG A 12 24.58 -4.15 -14.70
C ARG A 12 24.26 -3.12 -13.64
N TRP A 13 24.72 -3.39 -12.43
CA TRP A 13 24.35 -2.61 -11.25
C TRP A 13 24.83 -1.15 -11.32
N GLU A 14 25.97 -0.88 -11.96
CA GLU A 14 26.47 0.49 -12.10
C GLU A 14 25.78 1.28 -13.25
N ASP A 15 24.95 0.63 -14.07
CA ASP A 15 24.23 1.25 -15.19
C ASP A 15 23.00 2.01 -14.68
N TRP A 16 23.14 3.33 -14.49
CA TRP A 16 22.06 4.18 -14.03
C TRP A 16 20.85 4.22 -14.98
N ASP A 17 21.05 4.02 -16.29
CA ASP A 17 19.93 3.95 -17.23
C ASP A 17 19.13 2.66 -17.02
N ALA A 18 19.76 1.58 -16.55
CA ALA A 18 19.05 0.36 -16.17
C ALA A 18 18.21 0.58 -14.90
N HIS A 19 18.70 1.37 -13.94
CA HIS A 19 17.91 1.79 -12.79
C HIS A 19 16.72 2.63 -13.23
N ASP A 20 16.92 3.63 -14.09
CA ASP A 20 15.83 4.48 -14.59
C ASP A 20 14.74 3.68 -15.29
N ARG A 21 15.12 2.76 -16.19
CA ARG A 21 14.18 1.85 -16.88
C ARG A 21 13.37 1.00 -15.89
N LEU A 22 14.00 0.48 -14.83
CA LEU A 22 13.29 -0.26 -13.79
C LEU A 22 12.26 0.63 -13.08
N MET A 23 12.65 1.86 -12.71
CA MET A 23 11.75 2.79 -12.01
C MET A 23 10.57 3.20 -12.89
N THR A 24 10.82 3.51 -14.16
CA THR A 24 9.79 3.86 -15.14
C THR A 24 8.81 2.70 -15.32
N LEU A 25 9.32 1.46 -15.42
CA LEU A 25 8.49 0.26 -15.44
C LEU A 25 7.64 0.10 -14.17
N ALA A 26 8.24 0.34 -13.00
CA ALA A 26 7.56 0.21 -11.72
C ALA A 26 6.46 1.28 -11.53
N VAL A 27 6.70 2.53 -11.96
CA VAL A 27 5.68 3.58 -11.97
C VAL A 27 4.52 3.20 -12.89
N GLY A 28 4.81 2.81 -14.13
CA GLY A 28 3.78 2.45 -15.12
C GLY A 28 2.91 1.26 -14.71
N ARG A 29 3.37 0.43 -13.75
CA ARG A 29 2.63 -0.71 -13.21
C ARG A 29 2.09 -0.50 -11.79
N GLY A 30 2.34 0.66 -11.17
CA GLY A 30 1.99 0.88 -9.76
C GLY A 30 2.80 0.04 -8.76
N GLU A 31 3.93 -0.54 -9.18
CA GLU A 31 4.78 -1.43 -8.39
C GLU A 31 5.98 -0.69 -7.74
N LEU A 32 5.96 0.65 -7.73
CA LEU A 32 7.05 1.48 -7.21
C LEU A 32 7.40 1.16 -5.74
N ALA A 33 6.40 0.83 -4.92
CA ALA A 33 6.61 0.40 -3.54
C ALA A 33 7.38 -0.94 -3.44
N MET A 34 7.15 -1.86 -4.39
CA MET A 34 7.88 -3.13 -4.47
C MET A 34 9.34 -2.88 -4.87
N ALA A 35 9.58 -1.98 -5.84
CA ALA A 35 10.94 -1.57 -6.20
C ALA A 35 11.71 -1.02 -4.99
N GLY A 36 11.08 -0.14 -4.20
CA GLY A 36 11.68 0.37 -2.95
C GLY A 36 12.01 -0.71 -1.92
N ARG A 37 11.18 -1.76 -1.80
CA ARG A 37 11.47 -2.91 -0.93
C ARG A 37 12.72 -3.66 -1.39
N LEU A 38 12.89 -3.86 -2.70
CA LEU A 38 14.05 -4.55 -3.27
C LEU A 38 15.36 -3.80 -2.97
N TYR A 39 15.39 -2.46 -3.10
CA TYR A 39 16.54 -1.65 -2.71
C TYR A 39 16.86 -1.74 -1.21
N ARG A 40 15.84 -1.74 -0.33
CA ARG A 40 16.06 -1.91 1.11
C ARG A 40 16.64 -3.29 1.46
N ILE A 41 16.16 -4.35 0.83
CA ILE A 41 16.70 -5.71 1.02
C ILE A 41 18.17 -5.75 0.59
N ARG A 42 18.53 -5.09 -0.51
CA ARG A 42 19.92 -5.01 -0.96
C ARG A 42 20.79 -4.22 0.03
N LEU A 43 20.34 -3.07 0.50
CA LEU A 43 21.04 -2.29 1.52
C LEU A 43 21.21 -3.04 2.85
N ALA A 44 20.27 -3.91 3.22
CA ALA A 44 20.43 -4.77 4.39
C ALA A 44 21.58 -5.77 4.24
N ARG A 45 21.92 -6.17 3.00
CA ARG A 45 23.05 -7.07 2.69
C ARG A 45 24.34 -6.32 2.41
N ALA A 46 24.25 -5.11 1.85
CA ALA A 46 25.37 -4.24 1.50
C ALA A 46 25.02 -2.80 1.90
N PRO A 47 25.21 -2.42 3.19
CA PRO A 47 24.85 -1.10 3.70
C PRO A 47 25.56 0.06 3.00
N ASP A 48 26.76 -0.21 2.50
CA ASP A 48 27.64 0.78 1.86
C ASP A 48 27.40 0.98 0.37
N ASP A 49 26.47 0.23 -0.23
CA ASP A 49 26.12 0.30 -1.65
C ASP A 49 25.48 1.66 -1.98
N ALA A 50 26.32 2.58 -2.49
CA ALA A 50 25.92 3.94 -2.83
C ALA A 50 24.86 3.97 -3.95
N VAL A 51 24.95 3.05 -4.90
CA VAL A 51 23.98 2.93 -5.99
C VAL A 51 22.62 2.47 -5.45
N ALA A 52 22.61 1.53 -4.50
CA ALA A 52 21.38 1.09 -3.83
C ALA A 52 20.73 2.22 -3.02
N ARG A 53 21.52 3.05 -2.32
CA ARG A 53 21.03 4.23 -1.60
C ARG A 53 20.39 5.22 -2.57
N ARG A 54 21.11 5.57 -3.65
CA ARG A 54 20.60 6.46 -4.70
C ARG A 54 19.30 5.94 -5.32
N GLY A 55 19.26 4.63 -5.64
CA GLY A 55 18.07 3.97 -6.16
C GLY A 55 16.87 4.01 -5.20
N ARG A 56 17.10 3.84 -3.90
CA ARG A 56 16.05 3.99 -2.88
C ARG A 56 15.52 5.43 -2.84
N ASP A 57 16.41 6.42 -2.85
CA ASP A 57 16.01 7.83 -2.75
C ASP A 57 15.26 8.28 -4.01
N GLU A 58 15.63 7.75 -5.17
CA GLU A 58 14.90 7.89 -6.43
C GLU A 58 13.46 7.35 -6.34
N VAL A 59 13.27 6.16 -5.75
CA VAL A 59 11.94 5.58 -5.51
C VAL A 59 11.10 6.51 -4.66
N VAL A 60 11.66 7.04 -3.57
CA VAL A 60 10.96 7.97 -2.69
C VAL A 60 10.58 9.24 -3.44
N ARG A 61 11.52 9.82 -4.22
CA ARG A 61 11.24 11.02 -5.02
C ARG A 61 10.09 10.81 -5.98
N ARG A 62 10.08 9.70 -6.73
CA ARG A 62 8.99 9.40 -7.67
C ARG A 62 7.67 9.12 -6.96
N ALA A 63 7.70 8.44 -5.81
CA ALA A 63 6.49 8.18 -5.05
C ALA A 63 5.82 9.48 -4.59
N THR A 64 6.61 10.48 -4.21
CA THR A 64 6.11 11.82 -3.86
C THR A 64 5.56 12.57 -5.07
N LEU A 65 6.20 12.47 -6.24
CA LEU A 65 5.75 13.14 -7.46
C LEU A 65 4.48 12.53 -8.08
N VAL A 66 4.23 11.24 -7.85
CA VAL A 66 3.04 10.53 -8.36
C VAL A 66 1.80 10.82 -7.49
N VAL A 67 1.94 11.53 -6.36
CA VAL A 67 0.79 12.00 -5.57
C VAL A 67 0.07 13.09 -6.37
N PRO A 68 -1.16 12.87 -6.86
CA PRO A 68 -1.94 13.96 -7.44
C PRO A 68 -2.18 14.99 -6.33
N SER A 69 -1.96 16.27 -6.63
CA SER A 69 -2.32 17.41 -5.77
C SER A 69 -3.82 17.44 -5.51
N SER A 70 -4.29 16.56 -4.63
CA SER A 70 -5.65 16.47 -4.09
C SER A 70 -5.61 15.67 -2.78
N VAL A 71 -4.53 15.83 -2.02
CA VAL A 71 -4.35 15.14 -0.74
C VAL A 71 -3.93 16.17 0.29
N GLU A 72 -4.91 16.57 1.12
CA GLU A 72 -4.70 17.16 2.44
C GLU A 72 -3.50 16.50 3.15
N PRO A 73 -2.75 17.23 3.98
CA PRO A 73 -1.44 16.81 4.48
C PRO A 73 -1.53 15.51 5.28
N ALA A 74 -1.27 14.38 4.60
CA ALA A 74 -1.30 13.05 5.20
C ALA A 74 0.07 12.76 5.82
N GLY A 75 0.20 13.14 7.09
CA GLY A 75 1.19 12.55 7.98
C GLY A 75 0.97 11.04 8.12
N THR A 76 2.09 10.31 8.11
CA THR A 76 2.31 8.90 8.49
C THR A 76 1.50 7.80 7.76
N PRO A 77 2.16 6.73 7.25
CA PRO A 77 1.53 5.69 6.45
C PRO A 77 0.53 4.91 7.30
N ASN A 78 -0.75 5.23 7.11
CA ASN A 78 -1.82 4.86 8.01
C ASN A 78 -2.42 3.49 7.60
N VAL A 79 -1.64 2.42 7.78
CA VAL A 79 -2.12 1.02 7.64
C VAL A 79 -3.30 0.78 8.61
N PHE A 80 -3.32 1.49 9.73
CA PHE A 80 -4.40 1.49 10.72
C PHE A 80 -5.72 2.10 10.21
N ARG A 81 -5.72 2.98 9.20
CA ARG A 81 -6.94 3.64 8.71
C ARG A 81 -7.79 2.73 7.83
N ARG A 82 -7.18 1.85 7.02
CA ARG A 82 -7.93 0.86 6.23
C ARG A 82 -8.68 -0.15 7.10
N LEU A 83 -8.12 -0.52 8.25
CA LEU A 83 -8.77 -1.45 9.18
C LEU A 83 -9.95 -0.78 9.93
N LYS A 84 -9.84 0.52 10.25
CA LYS A 84 -10.88 1.26 10.98
C LYS A 84 -12.14 1.51 10.14
N THR A 85 -12.02 1.65 8.82
CA THR A 85 -13.18 1.83 7.92
C THR A 85 -14.02 0.54 7.80
N VAL A 86 -13.40 -0.63 7.88
CA VAL A 86 -14.13 -1.91 7.87
C VAL A 86 -14.86 -2.15 9.21
N ALA A 87 -14.26 -1.72 10.32
CA ALA A 87 -14.85 -1.90 11.65
C ALA A 87 -16.16 -1.12 11.87
N VAL A 88 -16.29 0.08 11.29
CA VAL A 88 -17.51 0.90 11.40
C VAL A 88 -18.67 0.30 10.61
N GLY A 89 -18.41 -0.26 9.42
CA GLY A 89 -19.43 -0.94 8.61
C GLY A 89 -19.98 -2.21 9.26
N VAL A 90 -19.11 -3.02 9.86
CA VAL A 90 -19.51 -4.26 10.56
C VAL A 90 -20.35 -3.94 11.80
N GLY A 91 -19.96 -2.92 12.58
CA GLY A 91 -20.74 -2.49 13.76
C GLY A 91 -22.16 -2.04 13.40
N PHE A 92 -22.31 -1.29 12.29
CA PHE A 92 -23.62 -0.83 11.84
C PHE A 92 -24.54 -1.99 11.44
N ILE A 93 -24.02 -3.01 10.75
CA ILE A 93 -24.79 -4.20 10.38
C ILE A 93 -25.24 -4.98 11.62
N VAL A 94 -24.36 -5.15 12.61
CA VAL A 94 -24.71 -5.87 13.86
C VAL A 94 -25.83 -5.15 14.61
N VAL A 95 -25.76 -3.83 14.73
CA VAL A 95 -26.82 -3.02 15.38
C VAL A 95 -28.14 -3.12 14.63
N LEU A 96 -28.11 -3.08 13.29
CA LEU A 96 -29.30 -3.23 12.45
C LEU A 96 -29.98 -4.59 12.64
N VAL A 97 -29.19 -5.68 12.65
CA VAL A 97 -29.71 -7.04 12.88
C VAL A 97 -30.33 -7.16 14.27
N LEU A 98 -29.67 -6.63 15.31
CA LEU A 98 -30.20 -6.61 16.67
C LEU A 98 -31.52 -5.85 16.78
N ALA A 99 -31.63 -4.69 16.14
CA ALA A 99 -32.86 -3.91 16.12
C ALA A 99 -34.02 -4.67 15.45
N VAL A 100 -33.75 -5.35 14.33
CA VAL A 100 -34.76 -6.17 13.63
C VAL A 100 -35.20 -7.34 14.50
N LEU A 101 -34.28 -8.04 15.17
CA LEU A 101 -34.61 -9.17 16.04
C LEU A 101 -35.49 -8.74 17.22
N VAL A 102 -35.16 -7.63 17.89
CA VAL A 102 -35.98 -7.08 18.98
C VAL A 102 -37.38 -6.72 18.48
N PHE A 103 -37.48 -6.09 17.31
CA PHE A 103 -38.76 -5.74 16.71
C PHE A 103 -39.60 -6.98 16.37
N GLN A 104 -38.98 -8.04 15.85
CA GLN A 104 -39.64 -9.32 15.59
C GLN A 104 -40.11 -9.99 16.89
N HIS A 105 -39.32 -9.96 17.96
CA HIS A 105 -39.72 -10.49 19.26
C HIS A 105 -40.90 -9.73 19.87
N LEU A 106 -40.91 -8.40 19.80
CA LEU A 106 -42.05 -7.60 20.27
C LEU A 106 -43.31 -7.88 19.47
N ARG A 107 -43.19 -8.00 18.15
CA ARG A 107 -44.33 -8.29 17.27
C ARG A 107 -44.89 -9.70 17.47
N THR A 108 -44.04 -10.68 17.73
CA THR A 108 -44.47 -12.06 18.01
C THR A 108 -45.14 -12.17 19.37
N LEU A 109 -44.67 -11.42 20.37
CA LEU A 109 -45.33 -11.33 21.68
C LEU A 109 -46.67 -10.57 21.60
N SER A 110 -46.77 -9.53 20.76
CA SER A 110 -48.02 -8.78 20.57
C SER A 110 -49.04 -9.49 19.67
N ALA A 111 -48.59 -10.43 18.83
CA ALA A 111 -49.46 -11.24 17.96
C ALA A 111 -49.90 -12.56 18.61
N GLY A 112 -49.36 -12.87 19.80
CA GLY A 112 -49.70 -14.05 20.59
C GLY A 112 -50.63 -13.79 21.78
N TYR A 113 -51.23 -12.59 21.87
CA TYR A 113 -52.28 -12.22 22.83
C TYR A 113 -53.59 -11.92 22.11
#